data_AF-A0A3D1K564-F1
#
_entry.id   AF-A0A3D1K564-F1
#
_cell.length_a   1.000
_cell.length_b   1.000
_cell.length_c   1.000
_cell.angle_alpha   90.00
_cell.angle_beta   90.00
_cell.angle_gamma   90.00
#
_symmetry.space_group_name_H-M   'P 1'
#
loop_
_entity.id
_entity.type
_entity.pdbx_description
1 polymer ?
#
loop_
_entity_poly.entity_id
_entity_poly.type
_entity_poly.pdbx_seq_one_letter_code
_entity_poly.pdbx_strand_id
1 'polypeptide(L)'
;MQFQDIPREAAVLSRRKPKVAVYGVAVAQEESGLRGAKVAAESIRPDVGFVIDVWGANDTPEAKQPDGGEAKLGMGPGIFKNPNNTRLFVDRMMMVAKKENIPYQITSHYLSVSRTDAAVLIETILSMSGKDKFYRA
;
A
#
# COMPACT_ATOMS: atom_id res chain seq x y z
N MET A 1 -10.13 7.31 10.11
CA MET A 1 -9.84 8.09 8.89
C MET A 1 -11.01 7.89 7.97
N GLN A 2 -11.83 8.92 7.74
CA GLN A 2 -12.96 8.81 6.82
C GLN A 2 -12.44 9.11 5.41
N PHE A 3 -13.00 8.49 4.36
CA PHE A 3 -12.59 8.71 2.96
C PHE A 3 -12.63 10.19 2.52
N GLN A 4 -13.33 11.05 3.27
CA GLN A 4 -13.41 12.49 3.05
C GLN A 4 -12.12 13.25 3.47
N ASP A 5 -11.22 12.62 4.23
CA ASP A 5 -9.99 13.26 4.70
C ASP A 5 -8.88 13.24 3.62
N ILE A 6 -8.84 12.25 2.74
CA ILE A 6 -7.76 12.06 1.73
C ILE A 6 -7.44 13.33 0.91
N PRO A 7 -8.43 14.11 0.41
CA PRO A 7 -8.15 15.38 -0.27
C PRO A 7 -7.47 16.42 0.62
N ARG A 8 -7.75 16.40 1.93
CA ARG A 8 -7.20 17.31 2.94
C ARG A 8 -5.74 17.03 3.22
N GLU A 9 -5.34 15.76 3.37
CA GLU A 9 -3.92 15.42 3.54
C GLU A 9 -3.11 15.66 2.26
N ALA A 10 -3.70 15.41 1.08
CA ALA A 10 -3.08 15.81 -0.18
C ALA A 10 -2.82 17.33 -0.23
N ALA A 11 -3.72 18.14 0.31
CA ALA A 11 -3.54 19.58 0.45
C ALA A 11 -2.47 19.98 1.50
N VAL A 12 -2.13 19.11 2.46
CA VAL A 12 -0.99 19.33 3.37
C VAL A 12 0.34 19.13 2.63
N LEU A 13 0.41 18.17 1.70
CA LEU A 13 1.62 17.91 0.92
C LEU A 13 1.98 19.09 0.00
N SER A 14 0.99 19.74 -0.60
CA SER A 14 1.24 20.92 -1.45
C SER A 14 1.92 22.06 -0.69
N ARG A 15 1.61 22.22 0.61
CA ARG A 15 2.24 23.22 1.49
C ARG A 15 3.68 22.87 1.88
N ARG A 16 4.04 21.58 1.86
CA ARG A 16 5.38 21.11 2.23
C ARG A 16 6.39 21.14 1.08
N LYS A 17 5.96 21.47 -0.14
CA LYS A 17 6.82 21.60 -1.35
C LYS A 17 7.80 20.42 -1.52
N PRO A 18 7.29 19.18 -1.63
CA PRO A 18 8.14 18.01 -1.80
C PRO A 18 8.95 18.12 -3.10
N LYS A 19 10.14 17.52 -3.11
CA LYS A 19 10.98 17.39 -4.33
C LYS A 19 10.47 16.30 -5.29
N VAL A 20 9.30 15.73 -5.02
CA VAL A 20 8.67 14.66 -5.79
C VAL A 20 7.24 15.07 -6.11
N ALA A 21 6.74 14.63 -7.26
CA ALA A 21 5.32 14.72 -7.56
C ALA A 21 4.56 13.67 -6.73
N VAL A 22 3.42 14.06 -6.15
CA VAL A 22 2.55 13.14 -5.40
C VAL A 22 1.18 13.12 -6.03
N TYR A 23 0.69 11.91 -6.32
CA TYR A 23 -0.62 11.66 -6.90
C TYR A 23 -1.44 10.85 -5.90
N GLY A 24 -2.62 11.36 -5.53
CA GLY A 24 -3.64 10.59 -4.80
C GLY A 24 -4.72 10.17 -5.77
N VAL A 25 -4.99 8.87 -5.88
CA VAL A 25 -6.00 8.33 -6.80
C VAL A 25 -6.92 7.41 -6.03
N ALA A 26 -8.23 7.68 -6.11
CA ALA A 26 -9.26 6.72 -5.73
C ALA A 26 -9.68 5.96 -6.99
N VAL A 27 -9.47 4.65 -7.01
CA VAL A 27 -9.76 3.80 -8.16
C VAL A 27 -11.05 3.02 -7.91
N ALA A 28 -11.81 2.79 -8.97
CA ALA A 28 -13.00 1.96 -8.96
C ALA A 28 -12.73 0.63 -9.67
N GLN A 29 -13.63 -0.34 -9.46
CA GLN A 29 -13.59 -1.66 -10.13
C GLN A 29 -12.33 -2.49 -9.80
N GLU A 30 -11.87 -2.46 -8.56
CA GLU A 30 -10.85 -3.39 -8.04
C GLU A 30 -11.37 -4.83 -8.22
N GLU A 31 -12.53 -5.14 -7.63
CA GLU A 31 -13.13 -6.48 -7.64
C GLU A 31 -13.54 -6.97 -9.04
N SER A 32 -13.62 -6.07 -10.02
CA SER A 32 -13.95 -6.36 -11.41
C SER A 32 -12.73 -6.38 -12.35
N GLY A 33 -11.54 -6.62 -11.79
CA GLY A 33 -10.30 -6.87 -12.54
C GLY A 33 -9.31 -5.70 -12.55
N LEU A 34 -9.29 -4.90 -11.49
CA LEU A 34 -8.29 -3.84 -11.24
C LEU A 34 -8.25 -2.76 -12.33
N ARG A 35 -9.37 -2.52 -13.02
CA ARG A 35 -9.40 -1.67 -14.23
C ARG A 35 -9.04 -0.22 -13.92
N GLY A 36 -9.55 0.32 -12.81
CA GLY A 36 -9.22 1.66 -12.36
C GLY A 36 -7.73 1.82 -12.08
N ALA A 37 -7.14 0.87 -11.33
CA ALA A 37 -5.71 0.88 -11.05
C ALA A 37 -4.85 0.77 -12.30
N LYS A 38 -5.23 -0.04 -13.30
CA LYS A 38 -4.49 -0.15 -14.57
C LYS A 38 -4.40 1.19 -15.30
N VAL A 39 -5.53 1.88 -15.44
CA VAL A 39 -5.57 3.19 -16.09
C VAL A 39 -4.74 4.20 -15.31
N ALA A 40 -4.87 4.23 -13.98
CA ALA A 40 -4.12 5.15 -13.13
C ALA A 40 -2.61 4.90 -13.20
N ALA A 41 -2.18 3.65 -13.07
CA ALA A 41 -0.78 3.25 -13.08
C ALA A 41 -0.11 3.58 -14.43
N GLU A 42 -0.76 3.23 -15.55
CA GLU A 42 -0.22 3.53 -16.88
C GLU A 42 -0.22 5.01 -17.23
N SER A 43 -1.17 5.79 -16.70
CA SER A 43 -1.22 7.24 -16.92
C SER A 43 -0.18 7.99 -16.11
N ILE A 44 0.05 7.57 -14.85
CA ILE A 44 0.96 8.25 -13.92
C ILE A 44 2.39 7.75 -14.08
N ARG A 45 2.59 6.46 -14.34
CA ARG A 45 3.88 5.77 -14.39
C ARG A 45 4.74 6.10 -13.14
N PRO A 46 4.29 5.72 -11.94
CA PRO A 46 4.96 6.11 -10.71
C PRO A 46 6.30 5.39 -10.54
N ASP A 47 7.29 6.03 -9.93
CA ASP A 47 8.53 5.36 -9.48
C ASP A 47 8.30 4.54 -8.19
N VAL A 48 7.32 4.97 -7.39
CA VAL A 48 7.00 4.44 -6.07
C VAL A 48 5.49 4.47 -5.90
N GLY A 49 4.90 3.37 -5.42
CA GLY A 49 3.48 3.24 -5.16
C GLY A 49 3.17 2.85 -3.71
N PHE A 50 2.13 3.47 -3.15
CA PHE A 50 1.48 3.00 -1.93
C PHE A 50 0.06 2.56 -2.28
N VAL A 51 -0.36 1.39 -1.79
CA VAL A 51 -1.75 0.93 -1.87
C VAL A 51 -2.31 0.93 -0.47
N ILE A 52 -3.44 1.61 -0.31
CA ILE A 52 -4.18 1.70 0.95
C ILE A 52 -5.49 0.97 0.70
N ASP A 53 -5.70 -0.11 1.43
CA ASP A 53 -6.86 -0.96 1.29
C ASP A 53 -7.33 -1.39 2.68
N VAL A 54 -8.59 -1.83 2.76
CA VAL A 54 -9.21 -2.27 4.00
C VAL A 54 -8.66 -3.62 4.40
N TRP A 55 -8.16 -3.71 5.63
CA TRP A 55 -7.85 -4.98 6.28
C TRP A 55 -8.96 -5.33 7.27
N GLY A 56 -9.68 -6.42 7.02
CA GLY A 56 -10.80 -6.86 7.85
C GLY A 56 -10.33 -7.30 9.24
N ALA A 57 -10.87 -6.66 10.29
CA ALA A 57 -10.64 -7.06 11.67
C ALA A 57 -11.17 -8.48 11.94
N ASN A 58 -10.43 -9.24 12.75
CA ASN A 58 -10.74 -10.65 13.05
C ASN A 58 -10.46 -10.99 14.52
N ASP A 59 -10.59 -10.00 15.39
CA ASP A 59 -10.27 -10.03 16.82
C ASP A 59 -11.45 -10.49 17.69
N THR A 60 -12.38 -11.27 17.12
CA THR A 60 -13.50 -11.88 17.86
C THR A 60 -13.29 -13.38 18.04
N PRO A 61 -13.77 -13.99 19.15
CA PRO A 61 -13.60 -15.43 19.40
C PRO A 61 -14.09 -16.34 18.28
N GLU A 62 -15.13 -15.91 17.56
CA GLU A 62 -15.77 -16.66 16.47
C GLU A 62 -15.09 -16.43 15.11
N ALA A 63 -14.18 -15.46 15.00
CA ALA A 63 -13.50 -15.15 13.74
C ALA A 63 -12.54 -16.28 13.36
N LYS A 64 -12.62 -16.71 12.09
CA LYS A 64 -11.58 -17.58 11.53
C LYS A 64 -10.32 -16.75 11.37
N GLN A 65 -9.22 -17.21 11.96
CA GLN A 65 -7.92 -16.60 11.78
C GLN A 65 -7.49 -16.76 10.31
N PRO A 66 -7.32 -15.66 9.56
CA PRO A 66 -6.85 -15.74 8.18
C PRO A 66 -5.36 -16.03 8.17
N ASP A 67 -4.89 -16.59 7.06
CA ASP A 67 -3.48 -16.93 6.84
C ASP A 67 -2.53 -15.70 6.93
N GLY A 68 -3.08 -14.48 6.89
CA GLY A 68 -2.36 -13.21 7.02
C GLY A 68 -2.13 -12.71 8.46
N GLY A 69 -2.61 -13.42 9.48
CA GLY A 69 -2.48 -13.04 10.88
C GLY A 69 -3.64 -12.21 11.43
N GLU A 70 -3.56 -11.91 12.71
CA GLU A 70 -4.62 -11.24 13.48
C GLU A 70 -4.64 -9.73 13.22
N ALA A 71 -5.82 -9.20 12.90
CA ALA A 71 -6.12 -7.81 12.64
C ALA A 71 -6.96 -7.26 13.79
N LYS A 72 -6.34 -6.49 14.69
CA LYS A 72 -7.02 -5.95 15.88
C LYS A 72 -7.51 -4.53 15.65
N LEU A 73 -8.75 -4.27 16.05
CA LEU A 73 -9.28 -2.92 16.09
C LEU A 73 -8.51 -2.07 17.11
N GLY A 74 -8.30 -0.81 16.77
CA GLY A 74 -7.58 0.15 17.64
C GLY A 74 -6.06 -0.01 17.70
N MET A 75 -5.47 -1.06 17.12
CA MET A 75 -4.02 -1.30 17.14
C MET A 75 -3.25 -0.63 15.98
N GLY A 76 -3.92 0.23 15.20
CA GLY A 76 -3.34 0.95 14.08
C GLY A 76 -3.36 0.18 12.75
N PRO A 77 -2.93 0.82 11.65
CA PRO A 77 -2.93 0.20 10.32
C PRO A 77 -2.00 -1.01 10.22
N GLY A 78 -2.38 -1.97 9.37
CA GLY A 78 -1.53 -3.09 8.99
C GLY A 78 -0.49 -2.67 7.94
N ILE A 79 0.77 -2.97 8.20
CA ILE A 79 1.85 -2.90 7.23
C ILE A 79 2.10 -4.29 6.69
N PHE A 80 1.90 -4.46 5.38
CA PHE A 80 2.14 -5.71 4.70
C PHE A 80 3.64 -5.90 4.50
N LYS A 81 4.16 -7.00 5.05
CA LYS A 81 5.55 -7.41 4.94
C LYS A 81 5.61 -8.80 4.32
N ASN A 82 5.63 -8.84 2.99
CA ASN A 82 5.74 -10.08 2.21
C ASN A 82 6.74 -9.91 1.04
N PRO A 83 7.07 -10.99 0.30
CA PRO A 83 8.03 -10.94 -0.82
C PRO A 83 7.62 -10.02 -1.98
N ASN A 84 6.34 -9.66 -2.11
CA ASN A 84 5.86 -8.76 -3.16
C ASN A 84 6.12 -7.28 -2.82
N ASN A 85 6.47 -6.96 -1.57
CA ASN A 85 6.76 -5.60 -1.14
C ASN A 85 8.27 -5.33 -1.12
N THR A 86 8.70 -4.17 -1.60
CA THR A 86 10.10 -3.76 -1.50
C THR A 86 10.50 -3.62 -0.02
N ARG A 87 11.44 -4.46 0.43
CA ARG A 87 11.86 -4.52 1.84
C ARG A 87 12.28 -3.17 2.41
N LEU A 88 13.06 -2.41 1.64
CA LEU A 88 13.51 -1.06 2.02
C LEU A 88 12.33 -0.11 2.31
N PHE A 89 11.25 -0.21 1.54
CA PHE A 89 10.06 0.62 1.73
C PHE A 89 9.32 0.26 3.01
N VAL A 90 9.11 -1.04 3.23
CA VAL A 90 8.47 -1.55 4.46
C VAL A 90 9.24 -1.12 5.70
N ASP A 91 10.56 -1.31 5.70
CA ASP A 91 11.40 -0.96 6.84
C ASP A 91 11.41 0.56 7.09
N ARG A 92 11.39 1.39 6.03
CA ARG A 92 11.26 2.85 6.15
C ARG A 92 9.90 3.27 6.72
N MET A 93 8.80 2.65 6.30
CA MET A 93 7.47 2.93 6.86
C MET A 93 7.44 2.62 8.36
N MET A 94 7.95 1.45 8.75
CA MET A 94 8.05 1.06 10.17
C MET A 94 8.93 2.03 10.97
N MET A 95 10.04 2.50 10.39
CA MET A 95 10.92 3.48 11.04
C MET A 95 10.19 4.81 11.28
N VAL A 96 9.48 5.33 10.28
CA VAL A 96 8.71 6.56 10.41
C VAL A 96 7.59 6.39 11.44
N ALA A 97 6.85 5.28 11.39
CA ALA A 97 5.78 5.00 12.36
C ALA A 97 6.30 4.98 13.80
N LYS A 98 7.45 4.33 14.05
CA LYS A 98 8.12 4.36 15.36
C LYS A 98 8.53 5.76 15.78
N LYS A 99 9.16 6.52 14.89
CA LYS A 99 9.65 7.89 15.18
C LYS A 99 8.50 8.82 15.54
N GLU A 100 7.37 8.70 14.85
CA GLU A 100 6.19 9.55 15.02
C GLU A 100 5.18 8.99 16.05
N ASN A 101 5.53 7.90 16.75
CA ASN A 101 4.65 7.19 17.70
C ASN A 101 3.29 6.79 17.11
N ILE A 102 3.27 6.40 15.84
CA ILE A 102 2.09 5.89 15.16
C ILE A 102 2.02 4.38 15.40
N PRO A 103 0.96 3.85 16.06
CA PRO A 103 0.78 2.41 16.23
C PRO A 103 0.59 1.75 14.86
N TYR A 104 1.13 0.55 14.69
CA TYR A 104 0.95 -0.25 13.48
C TYR A 104 1.03 -1.74 13.79
N GLN A 105 0.45 -2.55 12.91
CA GLN A 105 0.45 -4.00 12.99
C GLN A 105 1.27 -4.56 11.80
N ILE A 106 1.88 -5.73 11.94
CA ILE A 106 2.56 -6.42 10.83
C ILE A 106 1.69 -7.58 10.37
N THR A 107 1.46 -7.66 9.06
CA THR A 107 0.77 -8.78 8.44
C THR A 107 1.58 -9.32 7.26
N SER A 108 1.54 -10.63 7.06
CA SER A 108 2.14 -11.31 5.92
C SER A 108 1.07 -12.14 5.23
N HIS A 109 0.25 -11.50 4.39
CA HIS A 109 -0.67 -12.25 3.53
C HIS A 109 0.13 -13.20 2.63
N TYR A 110 -0.11 -14.50 2.75
CA TYR A 110 0.65 -15.57 2.08
C TYR A 110 0.16 -15.85 0.64
N LEU A 111 -0.24 -14.81 -0.10
CA LEU A 111 -0.61 -14.97 -1.51
C LEU A 111 0.63 -14.73 -2.38
N SER A 112 0.96 -15.72 -3.21
CA SER A 112 2.06 -15.67 -4.18
C SER A 112 1.91 -14.54 -5.20
N VAL A 113 0.70 -14.02 -5.38
CA VAL A 113 0.39 -12.85 -6.20
C VAL A 113 -0.64 -12.00 -5.45
N SER A 114 -0.37 -10.70 -5.32
CA SER A 114 -1.38 -9.76 -4.79
C SER A 114 -2.59 -9.77 -5.72
N ARG A 115 -3.81 -9.89 -5.18
CA ARG A 115 -5.04 -9.78 -6.00
C ARG A 115 -5.62 -8.37 -6.02
N THR A 116 -4.97 -7.45 -5.31
CA THR A 116 -5.38 -6.04 -5.17
C THR A 116 -4.67 -5.15 -6.16
N ASP A 117 -5.01 -3.86 -6.15
CA ASP A 117 -4.37 -2.80 -6.94
C ASP A 117 -2.83 -2.77 -6.81
N ALA A 118 -2.27 -3.33 -5.72
CA ALA A 118 -0.83 -3.44 -5.52
C ALA A 118 -0.14 -4.26 -6.62
N ALA A 119 -0.81 -5.28 -7.19
CA ALA A 119 -0.25 -6.06 -8.29
C ALA A 119 -0.02 -5.21 -9.54
N VAL A 120 -0.96 -4.32 -9.84
CA VAL A 120 -0.86 -3.42 -11.00
C VAL A 120 0.32 -2.46 -10.82
N LEU A 121 0.48 -1.87 -9.64
CA LEU A 121 1.61 -0.97 -9.38
C LEU A 121 2.96 -1.69 -9.49
N ILE A 122 3.06 -2.91 -8.95
CA ILE A 122 4.29 -3.72 -9.06
C ILE A 122 4.58 -4.01 -10.54
N GLU A 123 3.59 -4.47 -11.30
CA GLU A 123 3.74 -4.79 -12.72
C GLU A 123 4.18 -3.57 -13.54
N THR A 124 3.49 -2.44 -13.41
CA THR A 124 3.83 -1.20 -14.12
C THR A 124 5.23 -0.71 -13.74
N ILE A 125 5.59 -0.66 -12.45
CA ILE A 125 6.92 -0.20 -12.01
C ILE A 125 8.03 -1.11 -12.56
N LEU A 126 7.80 -2.44 -12.56
CA LEU A 126 8.75 -3.39 -13.10
C LEU A 126 8.87 -3.31 -14.63
N SER A 127 7.77 -3.08 -15.35
CA SER A 127 7.78 -2.92 -16.81
C SER A 127 8.58 -1.67 -17.24
N MET A 128 8.56 -0.62 -16.41
CA MET A 128 9.32 0.61 -16.63
C MET A 128 10.82 0.47 -16.37
N SER A 129 11.22 -0.47 -15.51
CA SER A 129 12.60 -0.55 -15.00
C SER A 129 13.62 -1.08 -16.02
N GLY A 130 13.17 -1.58 -17.18
CA GLY A 130 14.02 -2.23 -18.17
C GLY A 130 14.56 -3.57 -17.66
N LYS A 131 14.83 -4.52 -18.57
CA LYS A 131 15.24 -5.90 -18.26
C LYS A 131 16.52 -6.05 -17.41
N ASP A 132 17.20 -4.96 -17.07
CA ASP A 132 18.51 -4.95 -16.40
C ASP A 132 18.52 -4.36 -14.98
N LYS A 133 17.37 -3.97 -14.41
CA LYS A 133 17.31 -3.44 -13.04
C LYS A 133 16.57 -4.39 -12.10
N PHE A 134 17.11 -5.59 -11.94
CA PHE A 134 16.88 -6.31 -10.69
C PHE A 134 17.44 -5.45 -9.56
N TYR A 135 16.56 -5.04 -8.65
CA TYR A 135 16.85 -4.30 -7.44
C TYR A 135 18.10 -4.85 -6.74
N ARG A 136 19.25 -4.22 -6.97
CA ARG A 136 20.41 -4.33 -6.06
C ARG A 136 20.05 -3.54 -4.81
N ALA A 137 19.51 -4.24 -3.82
CA ALA A 137 19.45 -3.84 -2.42
C ALA A 137 19.39 -5.10 -1.56
#